data_AF-A0AAV4HEJ3-F1
#
_entry.id   AF-A0AAV4HEJ3-F1
#
_cell.length_a   1.000
_cell.length_b   1.000
_cell.length_c   1.000
_cell.angle_alpha   90.00
_cell.angle_beta   90.00
_cell.angle_gamma   90.00
#
_symmetry.space_group_name_H-M   'P 1'
#
loop_
_entity.id
_entity.type
_entity.pdbx_description
1 polymer ?
#
loop_
_entity_poly.entity_id
_entity_poly.type
_entity_poly.pdbx_seq_one_letter_code
_entity_poly.pdbx_strand_id
1 'polypeptide(L)'
;MEVSGTKNPYCFVADEAYPLKDNLMRPYGGRNLDNPKRIFNQRLPRARKCVECAFGILTAKWEIFQRPLKLNVNNSIKVIMAACALHNFVRARDGKFKDSPTSHNEISPKTPLTNI
;
A
#
# COMPACT_ATOMS: atom_id res chain seq x y z
N MET A 1 1.78 -30.18 -10.64
CA MET A 1 0.97 -29.12 -11.27
C MET A 1 1.92 -27.95 -11.49
N GLU A 2 2.47 -27.84 -12.69
CA GLU A 2 3.43 -26.79 -13.03
C GLU A 2 2.71 -25.45 -12.98
N VAL A 3 3.13 -24.57 -12.08
CA VAL A 3 2.68 -23.18 -12.09
C VAL A 3 3.50 -22.52 -13.20
N SER A 4 2.95 -22.45 -14.41
CA SER A 4 3.53 -21.71 -15.52
C SER A 4 3.82 -20.28 -15.03
N GLY A 5 5.09 -19.96 -14.82
CA GLY A 5 5.55 -18.69 -14.27
C GLY A 5 5.34 -17.57 -15.27
N THR A 6 4.10 -17.10 -15.42
CA THR A 6 3.79 -15.91 -16.20
C THR A 6 4.47 -14.72 -15.53
N LYS A 7 5.49 -14.17 -16.19
CA LYS A 7 6.21 -12.98 -15.76
C LYS A 7 5.24 -11.80 -15.81
N ASN A 8 4.58 -11.50 -14.69
CA ASN A 8 3.70 -10.35 -14.60
C ASN A 8 4.52 -9.07 -14.74
N PRO A 9 4.12 -8.13 -15.62
CA PRO A 9 4.83 -6.88 -15.79
C PRO A 9 4.77 -6.05 -14.50
N TYR A 10 5.87 -5.37 -14.18
CA TYR A 10 5.90 -4.42 -13.07
C TYR A 10 5.01 -3.22 -13.41
N CYS A 11 4.09 -2.89 -12.51
CA CYS A 11 3.10 -1.85 -12.70
C CYS A 11 2.99 -0.98 -11.44
N PHE A 12 2.83 0.32 -11.63
CA PHE A 12 2.47 1.25 -10.57
C PHE A 12 0.98 1.12 -10.23
N VAL A 13 0.63 1.36 -8.98
CA VAL A 13 -0.76 1.40 -8.52
C VAL A 13 -1.16 2.84 -8.27
N ALA A 14 -2.19 3.29 -8.97
CA ALA A 14 -2.76 4.62 -8.87
C ALA A 14 -4.22 4.60 -8.41
N ASP A 15 -4.71 5.78 -8.05
CA ASP A 15 -6.13 6.02 -7.83
C ASP A 15 -6.87 6.36 -9.15
N GLU A 16 -8.14 6.70 -9.01
CA GLU A 16 -9.04 7.00 -10.13
C GLU A 16 -8.73 8.34 -10.83
N ALA A 17 -7.92 9.21 -10.23
CA ALA A 17 -7.56 10.50 -10.81
C ALA A 17 -6.50 10.38 -11.92
N TYR A 18 -5.75 9.26 -11.96
CA TYR A 18 -4.74 9.03 -12.99
C TYR A 18 -5.30 8.30 -14.21
N PRO A 19 -4.75 8.52 -15.41
CA PRO A 19 -5.11 7.73 -16.59
C PRO A 19 -4.55 6.29 -16.49
N LEU A 20 -5.25 5.31 -17.08
CA LEU A 20 -4.71 3.96 -17.23
C LEU A 20 -3.55 3.97 -18.24
N LYS A 21 -2.42 3.34 -17.90
CA LYS A 21 -1.25 3.18 -18.80
C LYS A 21 -0.73 1.74 -18.74
N ASP A 22 0.12 1.36 -19.69
CA ASP A 22 0.73 0.02 -19.73
C ASP A 22 1.50 -0.35 -18.45
N ASN A 23 1.99 0.66 -17.75
CA ASN A 23 2.72 0.53 -16.48
C ASN A 23 1.98 1.16 -15.29
N LEU A 24 0.69 1.52 -15.42
CA LEU A 24 -0.09 2.18 -14.37
C LEU A 24 -1.50 1.60 -14.28
N MET A 25 -1.78 0.91 -13.19
CA MET A 25 -3.08 0.31 -12.88
C MET A 25 -3.91 1.26 -12.02
N ARG A 26 -5.19 1.41 -12.36
CA ARG A 26 -6.19 2.16 -11.59
C ARG A 26 -7.46 1.34 -11.38
N PRO A 27 -8.32 1.68 -10.41
CA PRO A 27 -9.62 1.06 -10.29
C PRO A 27 -10.44 1.21 -11.58
N TYR A 28 -11.23 0.19 -11.90
CA TYR A 28 -12.26 0.29 -12.93
C TYR A 28 -13.34 1.29 -12.48
N GLY A 29 -13.64 2.28 -13.33
CA GLY A 29 -14.74 3.22 -13.10
C GLY A 29 -16.09 2.64 -13.51
N GLY A 30 -17.17 3.29 -13.04
CA GLY A 30 -18.56 2.93 -13.39
C GLY A 30 -19.31 2.18 -12.28
N ARG A 31 -20.66 2.20 -12.35
CA ARG A 31 -21.54 1.67 -11.30
C ARG A 31 -21.86 0.17 -11.46
N ASN A 32 -21.83 -0.36 -12.68
CA ASN A 32 -22.12 -1.77 -12.98
C ASN A 32 -20.84 -2.51 -13.36
N LEU A 33 -20.10 -2.97 -12.34
CA LEU A 33 -18.88 -3.75 -12.53
C LEU A 33 -19.16 -5.24 -12.40
N ASP A 34 -18.68 -6.02 -13.37
CA ASP A 34 -18.68 -7.48 -13.25
C ASP A 34 -17.90 -7.94 -12.01
N ASN A 35 -18.24 -9.13 -11.51
CA ASN A 35 -17.55 -9.76 -10.37
C ASN A 35 -16.01 -9.68 -10.41
N PRO A 36 -15.31 -10.03 -11.51
CA PRO A 36 -13.85 -9.91 -11.57
C PRO A 36 -13.35 -8.46 -11.41
N LYS A 37 -14.03 -7.47 -12.02
CA LYS A 37 -13.67 -6.05 -11.89
C LYS A 37 -13.88 -5.55 -10.46
N ARG A 38 -14.95 -6.00 -9.80
CA ARG A 38 -15.22 -5.70 -8.39
C ARG A 38 -14.15 -6.29 -7.47
N ILE A 39 -13.74 -7.54 -7.68
CA ILE A 39 -12.65 -8.18 -6.91
C ILE A 39 -11.34 -7.41 -7.12
N PHE A 40 -11.03 -7.02 -8.36
CA PHE A 40 -9.85 -6.22 -8.65
C PHE A 40 -9.89 -4.88 -7.90
N ASN A 41 -10.99 -4.13 -7.99
CA ASN A 41 -11.17 -2.86 -7.28
C ASN A 41 -11.09 -3.01 -5.75
N GLN A 42 -11.41 -4.18 -5.18
CA GLN A 42 -11.21 -4.44 -3.75
C GLN A 42 -9.75 -4.75 -3.40
N ARG A 43 -8.98 -5.36 -4.31
CA ARG A 43 -7.58 -5.75 -4.07
C ARG A 43 -6.61 -4.61 -4.31
N LEU A 44 -6.85 -3.79 -5.33
CA LEU A 44 -5.95 -2.71 -5.73
C LEU A 44 -5.64 -1.73 -4.57
N PRO A 45 -6.64 -1.25 -3.78
CA PRO A 45 -6.37 -0.41 -2.62
C PRO A 45 -5.62 -1.11 -1.49
N ARG A 46 -5.70 -2.46 -1.36
CA ARG A 46 -4.94 -3.20 -0.33
C ARG A 46 -3.44 -3.14 -0.60
N ALA A 47 -3.04 -3.15 -1.87
CA ALA A 47 -1.64 -2.97 -2.24
C ALA A 47 -1.13 -1.59 -1.80
N ARG A 48 -1.92 -0.53 -2.02
CA ARG A 48 -1.58 0.82 -1.52
C ARG A 48 -1.53 0.89 0.00
N LYS A 49 -2.51 0.30 0.69
CA LYS A 49 -2.56 0.27 2.16
C LYS A 49 -1.30 -0.34 2.76
N CYS A 50 -0.74 -1.38 2.13
CA CYS A 50 0.53 -1.99 2.58
C CYS A 50 1.68 -0.98 2.55
N VAL A 51 1.79 -0.21 1.47
CA VAL A 51 2.81 0.84 1.31
C VAL A 51 2.59 1.98 2.29
N GLU A 52 1.34 2.45 2.44
CA GLU A 52 0.96 3.51 3.39
C GLU A 52 1.29 3.12 4.83
N CYS A 53 0.94 1.90 5.25
CA CYS A 53 1.28 1.38 6.58
C CYS A 53 2.80 1.29 6.78
N ALA A 54 3.55 0.82 5.79
CA ALA A 54 5.00 0.73 5.88
C ALA A 54 5.65 2.11 6.06
N PHE A 55 5.23 3.11 5.29
CA PHE A 55 5.70 4.48 5.45
C PHE A 55 5.29 5.07 6.80
N GLY A 56 4.06 4.84 7.25
CA GLY A 56 3.59 5.29 8.57
C GLY A 56 4.42 4.73 9.72
N ILE A 57 4.77 3.44 9.67
CA ILE A 57 5.65 2.82 10.67
C ILE A 57 7.06 3.44 10.60
N LEU A 58 7.58 3.62 9.38
CA LEU A 58 8.92 4.15 9.18
C LEU A 58 9.04 5.60 9.68
N THR A 59 8.05 6.45 9.38
CA THR A 59 8.03 7.85 9.83
C THR A 59 7.81 7.95 11.34
N ALA A 60 6.90 7.15 11.91
CA ALA A 60 6.64 7.14 13.35
C ALA A 60 7.87 6.70 14.17
N LYS A 61 8.65 5.75 13.65
CA LYS A 61 9.82 5.21 14.36
C LYS A 61 11.07 6.09 14.26
N TRP A 62 11.29 6.76 13.13
CA TRP A 62 12.54 7.50 12.89
C TRP A 62 12.26 9.00 12.72
N GLU A 63 12.77 9.81 13.65
CA GLU A 63 12.59 11.27 13.66
C GLU A 63 13.08 11.94 12.36
N ILE A 64 14.08 11.37 11.70
CA ILE A 64 14.61 11.91 10.44
C ILE A 64 13.55 12.07 9.34
N PHE A 65 12.49 11.25 9.35
CA PHE A 65 11.40 11.33 8.38
C PHE A 65 10.23 12.21 8.84
N GLN A 66 10.26 12.75 10.06
CA GLN A 66 9.27 13.72 10.55
C GLN A 66 9.49 15.12 9.96
N ARG A 67 10.64 15.35 9.31
CA ARG A 67 10.99 16.59 8.62
C ARG A 67 11.35 16.29 7.17
N PRO A 68 11.18 17.26 6.25
CA PRO A 68 11.65 17.10 4.88
C PRO A 68 13.15 16.77 4.83
N LEU A 69 13.52 15.74 4.07
CA LEU A 69 14.91 15.36 3.86
C LEU A 69 15.61 16.42 3.00
N LYS A 70 16.42 17.29 3.65
CA LYS A 70 17.27 18.28 2.97
C LYS A 70 18.56 17.63 2.46
N LEU A 71 18.41 16.58 1.66
CA LEU A 71 19.50 15.78 1.09
C LEU A 71 19.33 15.67 -0.42
N ASN A 72 20.43 15.41 -1.13
CA ASN A 72 20.32 15.03 -2.54
C ASN A 72 19.62 13.66 -2.69
N VAL A 73 19.08 13.38 -3.87
CA VAL A 73 18.31 12.15 -4.13
C VAL A 73 19.11 10.89 -3.78
N ASN A 74 20.39 10.84 -4.14
CA ASN A 74 21.26 9.69 -3.88
C ASN A 74 21.42 9.41 -2.37
N ASN A 75 21.57 10.45 -1.57
CA ASN A 75 21.69 10.33 -0.12
C ASN A 75 20.32 10.00 0.51
N SER A 76 19.23 10.55 0.00
CA SER A 76 17.86 10.20 0.45
C SER A 76 17.58 8.71 0.24
N ILE A 77 17.98 8.14 -0.91
CA ILE A 77 17.85 6.70 -1.17
C ILE A 77 18.64 5.89 -0.13
N LYS A 78 19.89 6.28 0.16
CA LYS A 78 20.73 5.60 1.16
C LYS A 78 20.10 5.66 2.57
N VAL A 79 19.56 6.80 2.97
CA VAL A 79 18.88 6.97 4.26
C VAL A 79 17.66 6.07 4.37
N ILE A 80 16.83 6.00 3.33
CA ILE A 80 15.66 5.11 3.29
C ILE A 80 16.09 3.65 3.40
N MET A 81 17.09 3.22 2.61
CA MET A 81 17.62 1.86 2.66
C MET A 81 18.18 1.50 4.04
N ALA A 82 18.95 2.41 4.66
CA ALA A 82 19.50 2.22 6.00
C ALA A 82 18.38 2.09 7.05
N ALA A 83 17.34 2.91 6.97
CA ALA A 83 16.21 2.83 7.89
C ALA A 83 15.41 1.52 7.73
N CYS A 84 15.25 1.02 6.50
CA CYS A 84 14.65 -0.29 6.24
C CYS A 84 15.50 -1.44 6.81
N ALA A 85 16.82 -1.42 6.58
CA ALA A 85 17.73 -2.42 7.12
C ALA A 85 17.71 -2.43 8.66
N LEU A 86 17.75 -1.25 9.27
CA LEU A 86 17.70 -1.10 10.72
C LEU A 86 16.35 -1.52 11.31
N HIS A 87 15.24 -1.19 10.64
CA HIS A 87 13.91 -1.67 11.03
C HIS A 87 13.85 -3.21 11.04
N ASN A 88 14.38 -3.86 10.00
CA ASN A 88 14.44 -5.31 9.92
C ASN A 88 15.30 -5.92 11.04
N PHE A 89 16.47 -5.32 11.31
CA PHE A 89 17.34 -5.73 12.41
C PHE A 89 16.64 -5.65 13.77
N VAL A 90 16.00 -4.52 14.06
CA VAL A 90 15.25 -4.31 15.32
C VAL A 90 14.11 -5.31 15.45
N ARG A 91 13.37 -5.60 14.37
CA ARG A 91 12.29 -6.60 14.37
C ARG A 91 12.79 -8.02 14.60
N ALA A 92 13.97 -8.36 14.10
CA ALA A 92 14.58 -9.66 14.34
C ALA A 92 15.02 -9.83 15.80
N ARG A 93 15.51 -8.75 16.42
CA ARG A 93 15.98 -8.74 17.81
C ARG A 93 14.85 -8.70 18.84
N ASP A 94 13.88 -7.80 18.65
CA ASP A 94 12.86 -7.48 19.67
C ASP A 94 11.56 -8.32 19.50
N GLY A 95 11.51 -9.20 18.50
CA GLY A 95 10.31 -9.98 18.16
C GLY A 95 9.19 -9.13 17.53
N LYS A 96 8.02 -9.74 17.28
CA LYS A 96 6.86 -9.03 16.69
C LYS A 96 6.27 -8.05 17.71
N PHE A 97 6.77 -6.81 17.72
CA PHE A 97 6.10 -5.71 18.41
C PHE A 97 4.72 -5.47 17.76
N LYS A 98 3.69 -5.29 18.59
CA LYS A 98 2.33 -4.93 18.13
C LYS A 98 2.32 -3.47 17.72
N ASP A 99 2.93 -3.13 16.60
CA ASP A 99 2.78 -1.80 16.00
C ASP A 99 1.43 -1.73 15.30
N SER A 100 0.35 -1.67 16.08
CA SER A 100 -0.98 -1.30 15.58
C SER A 100 -1.17 0.19 15.86
N PRO A 101 -1.19 1.07 14.84
CA PRO A 101 -2.04 2.23 14.92
C PRO A 101 -3.48 1.70 14.89
N THR A 102 -4.05 1.48 16.07
CA THR A 102 -5.49 1.32 16.20
C THR A 102 -6.11 2.65 15.79
N SER A 103 -6.57 2.74 14.55
CA SER A 103 -7.59 3.72 14.17
C SER A 103 -8.75 2.97 13.51
N HIS A 104 -9.88 3.11 14.17
CA HIS A 104 -11.19 2.63 13.77
C HIS A 104 -11.47 2.94 12.29
N ASN A 105 -11.97 1.93 11.57
CA ASN A 105 -13.17 2.05 10.76
C ASN A 105 -13.55 0.65 10.26
N GLU A 106 -14.34 -0.03 11.07
CA GLU A 106 -15.31 -0.97 10.55
C GLU A 106 -16.24 -0.19 9.62
N ILE A 107 -15.98 -0.23 8.31
CA ILE A 107 -17.04 0.01 7.35
C ILE A 107 -17.74 -1.34 7.21
N SER A 108 -18.72 -1.56 8.08
CA SER A 108 -19.74 -2.57 7.87
C SER A 108 -20.35 -2.38 6.48
N PRO A 109 -20.64 -3.46 5.73
CA PRO A 109 -21.42 -3.33 4.51
C PRO A 109 -22.78 -2.76 4.90
N LYS A 110 -23.04 -1.48 4.63
CA LYS A 110 -24.40 -0.96 4.65
C LYS A 110 -25.15 -1.69 3.54
N THR A 111 -25.94 -2.67 3.94
CA THR A 111 -27.02 -3.23 3.13
C THR A 111 -27.84 -2.07 2.56
N PRO A 112 -28.24 -2.12 1.27
CA PRO A 112 -29.22 -1.17 0.78
C PRO A 112 -30.53 -1.48 1.50
N LEU A 113 -31.02 -0.53 2.30
CA LEU A 113 -32.41 -0.52 2.72
C LEU A 113 -33.24 -0.41 1.45
N THR A 114 -33.92 -1.50 1.11
CA THR A 114 -35.10 -1.48 0.26
C THR A 114 -36.12 -0.56 0.92
N ASN A 115 -36.51 0.53 0.26
CA ASN A 115 -37.78 1.17 0.51
C ASN A 115 -38.46 1.45 -0.83
N ILE A 116 -39.74 1.09 -0.81
CA ILE A 116 -40.77 1.12 -1.85
C ILE A 116 -40.89 2.49 -2.51
#